data_AF-A0A968JNM8-F1
#
_entry.id   AF-A0A968JNM8-F1
#
_cell.length_a   1.000
_cell.length_b   1.000
_cell.length_c   1.000
_cell.angle_alpha   90.00
_cell.angle_beta   90.00
_cell.angle_gamma   90.00
#
_symmetry.space_group_name_H-M   'P 1'
#
loop_
_entity.id
_entity.type
_entity.pdbx_description
1 polymer ?
#
loop_
_entity_poly.entity_id
_entity_poly.type
_entity_poly.pdbx_seq_one_letter_code
_entity_poly.pdbx_strand_id
1 'polypeptide(L)'
;MTGEMASETRFKECCNRYGILHFFVHGREDKANPSVSNLYLVSDSTNDGYLYAWEVSNLTVDADLVVLASCYSGSGKVSEGEGVLSIGRSFANAGAKSLIVSLWNAPVGTGC
;
A
#
# COMPACT_ATOMS: atom_id res chain seq x y z
N MET A 1 13.70 -0.13 2.02
CA MET A 1 14.23 1.05 1.30
C MET A 1 13.91 2.28 2.15
N THR A 2 14.73 3.33 2.09
CA THR A 2 14.56 4.55 2.91
C THR A 2 14.99 5.77 2.10
N GLY A 3 14.49 6.96 2.47
CA GLY A 3 14.82 8.21 1.76
C GLY A 3 14.40 8.17 0.30
N GLU A 4 15.20 8.75 -0.59
CA GLU A 4 14.92 8.84 -2.04
C GLU A 4 14.72 7.48 -2.73
N MET A 5 15.23 6.39 -2.12
CA MET A 5 15.06 5.03 -2.66
C MET A 5 13.68 4.43 -2.37
N ALA A 6 12.87 5.05 -1.51
CA ALA A 6 11.50 4.62 -1.23
C ALA A 6 10.52 5.18 -2.29
N SER A 7 10.81 4.96 -3.57
CA SER A 7 9.97 5.38 -4.70
C SER A 7 9.11 4.23 -5.22
N GLU A 8 8.03 4.57 -5.91
CA GLU A 8 7.18 3.59 -6.59
C GLU A 8 7.95 2.78 -7.62
N THR A 9 8.82 3.43 -8.39
CA THR A 9 9.66 2.78 -9.40
C THR A 9 10.44 1.63 -8.79
N ARG A 10 11.15 1.90 -7.68
CA ARG A 10 11.96 0.89 -6.98
C ARG A 10 11.11 -0.22 -6.38
N PHE A 11 9.95 0.12 -5.84
CA PHE A 11 9.01 -0.88 -5.35
C PHE A 11 8.54 -1.79 -6.49
N LYS A 12 8.03 -1.22 -7.60
CA LYS A 12 7.53 -1.97 -8.77
C LYS A 12 8.62 -2.89 -9.35
N GLU A 13 9.88 -2.44 -9.41
CA GLU A 13 11.03 -3.24 -9.87
C GLU A 13 11.35 -4.45 -8.97
N CYS A 14 11.11 -4.34 -7.66
CA CYS A 14 11.61 -5.31 -6.69
C CYS A 14 10.54 -6.05 -5.88
N CYS A 15 9.26 -5.74 -6.07
CA CYS A 15 8.15 -6.27 -5.27
C CYS A 15 8.05 -7.81 -5.27
N ASN A 16 8.58 -8.48 -6.28
CA ASN A 16 8.60 -9.95 -6.41
C ASN A 16 9.91 -10.61 -5.96
N ARG A 17 10.83 -9.85 -5.34
CA ARG A 17 12.17 -10.34 -4.98
C ARG A 17 12.33 -10.63 -3.49
N TYR A 18 11.30 -10.37 -2.69
CA TYR A 18 11.36 -10.44 -1.23
C TYR A 18 10.13 -11.15 -0.67
N GLY A 19 10.34 -12.11 0.22
CA GLY A 19 9.24 -12.77 0.93
C GLY A 19 8.53 -11.88 1.96
N ILE A 20 9.16 -10.79 2.40
CA ILE A 20 8.55 -9.82 3.32
C ILE A 20 8.68 -8.42 2.75
N LEU A 21 7.54 -7.72 2.64
CA LEU A 21 7.46 -6.31 2.30
C LEU A 21 6.94 -5.53 3.52
N HIS A 22 7.67 -4.51 3.95
CA HIS A 22 7.28 -3.69 5.10
C HIS A 22 7.22 -2.22 4.69
N PHE A 23 6.04 -1.63 4.78
CA PHE A 23 5.74 -0.25 4.47
C PHE A 23 5.49 0.52 5.77
N PHE A 24 6.33 1.54 6.02
CA PHE A 24 6.15 2.49 7.10
C PHE A 24 6.06 3.90 6.49
N VAL A 25 4.86 4.25 6.04
CA VAL A 25 4.60 5.43 5.20
C VAL A 25 3.22 5.99 5.51
N HIS A 26 2.95 7.23 5.13
CA HIS A 26 1.58 7.75 5.15
C HIS A 26 0.74 7.09 4.06
N GLY A 27 -0.57 7.05 4.29
CA GLY A 27 -1.54 6.59 3.30
C GLY A 27 -2.80 7.43 3.35
N ARG A 28 -3.55 7.41 2.26
CA ARG A 28 -4.84 8.08 2.13
C ARG A 28 -5.90 7.07 1.74
N GLU A 29 -6.99 7.08 2.50
CA GLU A 29 -8.21 6.35 2.18
C GLU A 29 -9.16 7.26 1.38
N ASP A 30 -9.77 6.71 0.34
CA ASP A 30 -10.90 7.34 -0.36
C ASP A 30 -12.09 6.37 -0.40
N LYS A 31 -13.08 6.58 0.48
CA LYS A 31 -14.26 5.70 0.55
C LYS A 31 -15.22 5.91 -0.62
N ALA A 32 -15.18 7.06 -1.29
CA ALA A 32 -16.03 7.32 -2.45
C ALA A 32 -15.48 6.55 -3.67
N ASN A 33 -14.15 6.58 -3.84
CA ASN A 33 -13.42 5.94 -4.92
C ASN A 33 -12.27 5.07 -4.37
N PRO A 34 -12.54 3.86 -3.86
CA PRO A 34 -11.52 3.03 -3.20
C PRO A 34 -10.26 2.78 -4.03
N SER A 35 -10.40 2.67 -5.35
CA SER A 35 -9.30 2.45 -6.29
C SER A 35 -8.23 3.54 -6.26
N VAL A 36 -8.57 4.78 -5.87
CA VAL A 36 -7.60 5.89 -5.76
C VAL A 36 -7.04 6.10 -4.35
N SER A 37 -7.38 5.22 -3.39
CA SER A 37 -6.64 5.15 -2.13
C SER A 37 -5.18 4.84 -2.42
N ASN A 38 -4.24 5.43 -1.68
CA ASN A 38 -2.81 5.32 -2.01
C ASN A 38 -1.88 5.33 -0.81
N LEU A 39 -0.63 4.92 -1.03
CA LEU A 39 0.49 5.09 -0.12
C LEU A 39 1.41 6.20 -0.64
N TYR A 40 1.90 7.05 0.26
CA TYR A 40 2.82 8.12 -0.10
C TYR A 40 4.26 7.60 -0.11
N LEU A 41 4.91 7.71 -1.26
CA LEU A 41 6.28 7.36 -1.56
C LEU A 41 7.01 8.60 -2.12
N VAL A 42 8.30 8.44 -2.41
CA VAL A 42 9.08 9.49 -3.07
C VAL A 42 8.75 9.51 -4.55
N SER A 43 8.36 10.67 -5.07
CA SER A 43 8.21 10.91 -6.51
C SER A 43 9.57 10.89 -7.21
N ASP A 44 9.61 10.40 -8.44
CA ASP A 44 10.81 10.46 -9.29
C ASP A 44 10.42 10.90 -10.72
N SER A 45 11.35 10.78 -11.68
CA SER A 45 11.08 11.17 -13.07
C SER A 45 10.01 10.31 -13.76
N THR A 46 9.64 9.18 -13.17
CA THR A 46 8.78 8.17 -13.79
C THR A 46 7.43 8.05 -13.09
N ASN A 47 7.38 8.17 -11.76
CA ASN A 47 6.16 8.05 -10.97
C ASN A 47 5.95 9.25 -10.04
N ASP A 48 4.68 9.53 -9.71
CA ASP A 48 4.25 10.73 -8.98
C ASP A 48 4.40 10.62 -7.45
N GLY A 49 4.80 9.45 -6.94
CA GLY A 49 4.99 9.19 -5.51
C GLY A 49 3.71 8.71 -4.81
N TYR A 50 2.63 8.47 -5.54
CA TYR A 50 1.38 7.95 -5.00
C TYR A 50 1.16 6.53 -5.50
N LEU A 51 1.54 5.54 -4.69
CA LEU A 51 1.25 4.15 -5.03
C LEU A 51 -0.25 3.87 -4.83
N TYR A 52 -1.03 3.91 -5.90
CA TYR A 52 -2.48 3.76 -5.87
C TYR A 52 -2.91 2.29 -5.74
N ALA A 53 -4.06 2.07 -5.12
CA ALA A 53 -4.68 0.76 -4.97
C ALA A 53 -4.92 0.06 -6.33
N TRP A 54 -5.32 0.80 -7.37
CA TRP A 54 -5.47 0.24 -8.72
C TRP A 54 -4.14 -0.20 -9.33
N GLU A 55 -3.03 0.51 -9.05
CA GLU A 55 -1.70 0.11 -9.51
C GLU A 55 -1.25 -1.17 -8.84
N VAL A 56 -1.37 -1.23 -7.51
CA VAL A 56 -0.99 -2.41 -6.73
C VAL A 56 -1.76 -3.63 -7.22
N SER A 57 -3.06 -3.48 -7.47
CA SER A 57 -3.91 -4.59 -7.94
C SER A 57 -3.51 -5.13 -9.32
N ASN A 58 -2.78 -4.34 -10.13
CA ASN A 58 -2.27 -4.74 -11.44
C ASN A 58 -0.82 -5.28 -11.38
N LEU A 59 -0.19 -5.29 -10.21
CA LEU A 59 1.11 -5.90 -10.01
C LEU A 59 0.95 -7.40 -9.73
N THR A 60 2.05 -8.13 -9.94
CA THR A 60 2.28 -9.41 -9.26
C THR A 60 3.12 -9.10 -8.02
N VAL A 61 2.70 -9.59 -6.86
CA VAL A 61 3.40 -9.48 -5.58
C VAL A 61 3.53 -10.87 -4.98
N ASP A 62 4.68 -11.51 -5.16
CA ASP A 62 5.02 -12.81 -4.53
C ASP A 62 5.72 -12.59 -3.17
N ALA A 63 4.98 -12.00 -2.23
CA ALA A 63 5.42 -11.84 -0.86
C ALA A 63 4.63 -12.78 0.06
N ASP A 64 5.33 -13.47 0.96
CA ASP A 64 4.71 -14.26 2.02
C ASP A 64 3.99 -13.36 3.03
N LEU A 65 4.54 -12.17 3.29
CA LEU A 65 3.97 -11.18 4.20
C LEU A 65 4.12 -9.75 3.70
N VAL A 66 3.03 -8.99 3.71
CA VAL A 66 3.06 -7.53 3.56
C VAL A 66 2.59 -6.87 4.85
N VAL A 67 3.41 -5.97 5.40
CA VAL A 67 3.08 -5.17 6.58
C VAL A 67 2.85 -3.73 6.14
N LEU A 68 1.63 -3.24 6.31
CA LEU A 68 1.20 -1.88 5.98
C LEU A 68 1.01 -1.07 7.26
N ALA A 69 2.12 -0.54 7.79
CA ALA A 69 2.12 0.44 8.87
C ALA A 69 1.86 1.85 8.30
N SER A 70 0.68 2.00 7.69
CA SER A 70 0.17 3.27 7.16
C SER A 70 -1.25 3.51 7.66
N CYS A 71 -1.62 4.79 7.76
CA CYS A 71 -2.93 5.21 8.25
C CYS A 71 -4.04 4.53 7.44
N TYR A 72 -4.98 3.86 8.13
CA TYR A 72 -6.18 3.28 7.51
C TYR A 72 -5.92 2.21 6.43
N SER A 73 -4.76 1.58 6.40
CA SER A 73 -4.41 0.58 5.36
C SER A 73 -5.33 -0.64 5.28
N GLY A 74 -6.01 -0.97 6.39
CA GLY A 74 -7.03 -2.02 6.47
C GLY A 74 -8.47 -1.52 6.43
N SER A 75 -8.69 -0.20 6.49
CA SER A 75 -10.01 0.41 6.40
C SER A 75 -10.35 0.72 4.93
N GLY A 76 -11.64 0.77 4.63
CA GLY A 76 -12.11 1.11 3.29
C GLY A 76 -13.63 1.17 3.20
N LYS A 77 -14.15 1.36 1.99
CA LYS A 77 -15.58 1.21 1.71
C LYS A 77 -15.99 -0.25 1.90
N VAL A 78 -17.08 -0.50 2.62
CA VAL A 78 -17.67 -1.83 2.67
C VAL A 78 -18.55 -2.02 1.44
N SER A 79 -18.25 -3.06 0.65
CA SER A 79 -19.06 -3.49 -0.49
C SER A 79 -19.74 -4.80 -0.15
N GLU A 80 -21.06 -4.87 -0.38
CA GLU A 80 -21.83 -6.08 -0.13
C GLU A 80 -21.28 -7.25 -0.96
N GLY A 81 -21.07 -8.40 -0.32
CA GLY A 81 -20.49 -9.60 -0.95
C GLY A 81 -18.97 -9.55 -1.19
N GLU A 82 -18.35 -8.36 -1.14
CA GLU A 82 -16.94 -8.15 -1.46
C GLU A 82 -16.08 -7.78 -0.24
N GLY A 83 -16.71 -7.41 0.88
CA GLY A 83 -16.03 -6.99 2.09
C GLY A 83 -15.44 -5.59 1.99
N VAL A 84 -14.32 -5.36 2.68
CA VAL A 84 -13.68 -4.03 2.76
C VAL A 84 -12.80 -3.80 1.54
N LEU A 85 -13.10 -2.76 0.77
CA LEU A 85 -12.27 -2.24 -0.32
C LEU A 85 -11.17 -1.33 0.24
N SER A 86 -10.16 -1.94 0.85
CA SER A 86 -8.98 -1.25 1.39
C SER A 86 -7.78 -1.35 0.45
N ILE A 87 -6.76 -0.51 0.66
CA ILE A 87 -5.48 -0.66 -0.04
C ILE A 87 -4.79 -1.99 0.32
N GLY A 88 -4.98 -2.51 1.52
CA GLY A 88 -4.56 -3.86 1.89
C GLY A 88 -5.17 -4.93 0.97
N ARG A 89 -6.46 -4.80 0.62
CA ARG A 89 -7.11 -5.73 -0.32
C ARG A 89 -6.45 -5.70 -1.71
N SER A 90 -5.95 -4.56 -2.17
CA SER A 90 -5.17 -4.48 -3.40
C SER A 90 -3.90 -5.32 -3.37
N PHE A 91 -3.19 -5.37 -2.24
CA PHE A 91 -2.02 -6.25 -2.08
C PHE A 91 -2.40 -7.74 -2.06
N ALA A 92 -3.52 -8.10 -1.42
CA ALA A 92 -4.04 -9.47 -1.49
C ALA A 92 -4.38 -9.88 -2.93
N ASN A 93 -5.07 -9.00 -3.67
CA ASN A 93 -5.41 -9.24 -5.08
C ASN A 93 -4.15 -9.37 -5.97
N ALA A 94 -3.08 -8.65 -5.63
CA ALA A 94 -1.80 -8.71 -6.35
C ALA A 94 -1.00 -10.01 -6.09
N GLY A 95 -1.40 -10.83 -5.10
CA GLY A 95 -0.78 -12.12 -4.79
C GLY A 95 -0.12 -12.24 -3.42
N ALA A 96 -0.17 -11.20 -2.57
CA ALA A 96 0.38 -11.29 -1.22
C ALA A 96 -0.34 -12.36 -0.39
N LYS A 97 0.42 -13.29 0.20
CA LYS A 97 -0.14 -14.47 0.89
C LYS A 97 -0.69 -14.15 2.28
N SER A 98 -0.14 -13.13 2.94
CA SER A 98 -0.59 -12.67 4.26
C SER A 98 -0.37 -11.16 4.40
N LEU A 99 -1.25 -10.52 5.18
CA LEU A 99 -1.24 -9.07 5.38
C LEU A 99 -1.31 -8.73 6.88
N ILE A 100 -0.54 -7.73 7.29
CA ILE A 100 -0.75 -6.99 8.54
C ILE A 100 -1.09 -5.56 8.17
N VAL A 101 -2.25 -5.09 8.62
CA VAL A 101 -2.81 -3.78 8.25
C VAL A 101 -3.28 -3.02 9.49
N SER A 102 -3.44 -1.70 9.36
CA SER A 102 -3.94 -0.82 10.42
C SER A 102 -5.37 -0.37 10.11
N LEU A 103 -6.29 -0.52 11.06
CA LEU A 103 -7.69 -0.06 10.92
C LEU A 103 -7.89 1.40 11.37
N TRP A 104 -6.89 1.99 12.02
CA TRP A 104 -6.92 3.34 12.55
C TRP A 104 -5.75 4.16 11.99
N ASN A 105 -5.74 5.45 12.33
CA ASN A 105 -4.61 6.31 12.04
C ASN A 105 -3.37 5.77 12.77
N ALA A 106 -2.36 5.30 12.03
CA ALA A 106 -1.07 4.95 12.59
C ALA A 106 -0.24 6.23 12.70
N PRO A 107 -0.03 6.80 13.91
CA PRO A 107 0.85 7.94 14.05
C PRO A 107 2.28 7.48 13.73
N VAL A 108 2.81 7.90 12.59
CA VAL A 108 4.26 8.00 12.43
C VAL A 108 4.67 9.17 13.33
N GLY A 109 5.60 8.94 14.26
CA GLY A 109 5.93 9.92 15.32
C GLY A 109 6.10 11.33 14.75
N THR A 110 5.16 12.22 15.07
CA THR A 110 5.18 13.61 14.64
C THR A 110 6.29 14.33 15.41
N GLY A 111 7.42 14.51 14.73
CA GLY A 111 8.60 15.21 15.22
C GLY A 111 9.47 15.68 14.06
N CYS A 112 8.92 16.55 13.21
CA CYS A 112 9.64 17.53 12.40
C CYS A 112 8.91 18.86 12.56
#